data_AF-A0A259EMT9-F1
#
_entry.id   AF-A0A259EMT9-F1
#
_cell.length_a   1.000
_cell.length_b   1.000
_cell.length_c   1.000
_cell.angle_alpha   90.00
_cell.angle_beta   90.00
_cell.angle_gamma   90.00
#
_symmetry.space_group_name_H-M   'P 1'
#
loop_
_entity.id
_entity.type
_entity.pdbx_description
1 polymer ?
#
loop_
_entity_poly.entity_id
_entity_poly.type
_entity_poly.pdbx_seq_one_letter_code
_entity_poly.pdbx_strand_id
1 'polypeptide(L)'
;MAKMTTRKKPVPVDEYMNTSHLGEFKSSLLRMREVCLQDLANAHDDAIEDRVPAPDDVDRSDQRMEMESRARTIERLSYLKREIDSALRRIEEGEFGYCEESGDEIGLPRLRANPLARYTIEVQSRREHMGRLKAVA
;
A
#
# COMPACT_ATOMS: atom_id res chain seq x y z
N MET A 1 19.94 -9.79 -38.25
CA MET A 1 20.24 -10.93 -37.36
C MET A 1 19.13 -11.06 -36.32
N ALA A 2 18.91 -12.27 -35.81
CA ALA A 2 17.62 -12.80 -35.36
C ALA A 2 17.12 -12.35 -33.97
N LYS A 3 15.79 -12.25 -33.89
CA LYS A 3 14.84 -12.38 -32.76
C LYS A 3 15.41 -12.62 -31.35
N MET A 4 15.00 -11.77 -30.40
CA MET A 4 14.75 -12.18 -29.01
C MET A 4 13.39 -11.62 -28.56
N THR A 5 12.32 -12.08 -29.20
CA THR A 5 11.00 -12.05 -28.57
C THR A 5 10.96 -13.18 -27.56
N THR A 6 11.18 -12.86 -26.29
CA THR A 6 10.97 -13.82 -25.20
C THR A 6 9.47 -14.15 -25.15
N ARG A 7 9.08 -15.22 -25.85
CA ARG A 7 7.75 -15.85 -25.70
C ARG A 7 7.61 -16.24 -24.24
N LYS A 8 6.85 -15.45 -23.47
CA LYS A 8 6.33 -15.85 -22.16
C LYS A 8 5.58 -17.16 -22.40
N LYS A 9 6.14 -18.29 -21.96
CA LYS A 9 5.46 -19.59 -22.05
C LYS A 9 4.10 -19.42 -21.35
N PRO A 10 2.98 -19.85 -21.95
CA PRO A 10 1.70 -19.79 -21.28
C PRO A 10 1.81 -20.66 -20.02
N VAL A 11 1.76 -20.01 -18.87
CA VAL A 11 1.79 -20.67 -17.57
C VAL A 11 0.46 -21.43 -17.48
N PRO A 12 0.46 -22.72 -17.12
CA PRO A 12 -0.80 -23.44 -16.91
C PRO A 12 -1.65 -22.68 -15.89
N VAL A 13 -2.94 -22.52 -16.23
CA VAL A 13 -3.93 -21.68 -15.53
C VAL A 13 -4.16 -22.08 -14.05
N ASP A 14 -3.54 -23.19 -13.62
CA ASP A 14 -3.64 -23.79 -12.30
C ASP A 14 -2.50 -23.38 -11.33
N GLU A 15 -1.50 -22.61 -11.80
CA GLU A 15 -0.29 -22.30 -11.01
C GLU A 15 -0.32 -20.90 -10.36
N TYR A 16 -1.08 -19.96 -10.94
CA TYR A 16 -1.14 -18.56 -10.51
C TYR A 16 -2.34 -18.32 -9.58
N MET A 17 -2.12 -17.62 -8.46
CA MET A 17 -3.14 -17.34 -7.43
C MET A 17 -3.93 -18.56 -6.94
N ASN A 18 -3.27 -19.72 -6.84
CA ASN A 18 -3.83 -20.89 -6.18
C ASN A 18 -4.08 -20.65 -4.67
N THR A 19 -4.79 -21.57 -4.02
CA THR A 19 -5.15 -21.50 -2.60
C THR A 19 -3.93 -21.31 -1.68
N SER A 20 -2.78 -21.91 -2.02
CA SER A 20 -1.55 -21.77 -1.24
C SER A 20 -1.00 -20.33 -1.32
N HIS A 21 -0.93 -19.77 -2.52
CA HIS A 21 -0.49 -18.38 -2.73
C HIS A 21 -1.42 -17.38 -2.03
N LEU A 22 -2.74 -17.55 -2.20
CA LEU A 22 -3.73 -16.68 -1.55
C LEU A 22 -3.64 -16.78 -0.02
N GLY A 23 -3.40 -17.97 0.53
CA GLY A 23 -3.18 -18.17 1.97
C GLY A 23 -1.93 -17.44 2.49
N GLU A 24 -0.83 -17.50 1.75
CA GLU A 24 0.41 -16.79 2.06
C GLU A 24 0.19 -15.27 2.08
N PHE A 25 -0.40 -14.72 1.01
CA PHE A 25 -0.66 -13.29 0.89
C PHE A 25 -1.68 -12.79 1.92
N LYS A 26 -2.77 -13.53 2.15
CA LYS A 26 -3.77 -13.20 3.16
C LYS A 26 -3.13 -13.13 4.55
N SER A 27 -2.30 -14.12 4.91
CA SER A 27 -1.60 -14.13 6.19
C SER A 27 -0.64 -12.95 6.32
N SER A 28 0.06 -12.58 5.24
CA SER A 28 0.94 -11.41 5.21
C SER A 28 0.16 -10.10 5.41
N LEU A 29 -0.93 -9.92 4.67
CA LEU A 29 -1.79 -8.73 4.77
C LEU A 29 -2.44 -8.60 6.15
N LEU A 30 -2.86 -9.71 6.78
CA LEU A 30 -3.39 -9.69 8.13
C LEU A 30 -2.34 -9.28 9.17
N ARG A 31 -1.10 -9.75 9.03
CA ARG A 31 0.01 -9.28 9.89
C ARG A 31 0.29 -7.79 9.69
N MET A 32 0.31 -7.32 8.45
CA MET A 32 0.47 -5.89 8.15
C MET A 32 -0.66 -5.05 8.75
N ARG A 33 -1.90 -5.56 8.69
CA ARG A 33 -3.07 -4.91 9.28
C ARG A 33 -2.94 -4.77 10.79
N GLU A 34 -2.50 -5.83 11.47
CA GLU A 34 -2.32 -5.83 12.92
C GLU A 34 -1.29 -4.78 13.35
N VAL A 35 -0.11 -4.78 12.70
CA VAL A 35 0.94 -3.78 12.97
C VAL A 35 0.41 -2.37 12.71
N CYS A 36 -0.27 -2.14 11.58
CA CYS A 36 -0.81 -0.83 11.24
C CYS A 36 -1.88 -0.35 12.24
N LEU A 37 -2.69 -1.26 12.79
CA LEU A 37 -3.67 -0.93 13.83
C LEU A 37 -3.00 -0.57 15.15
N GLN A 38 -1.95 -1.29 15.54
CA GLN A 38 -1.16 -0.96 16.73
C GLN A 38 -0.49 0.41 16.59
N ASP A 39 0.13 0.68 15.44
CA ASP A 39 0.76 1.97 15.17
C ASP A 39 -0.25 3.13 15.18
N LEU A 40 -1.46 2.89 14.64
CA LEU A 40 -2.56 3.85 14.71
C LEU A 40 -3.00 4.13 16.14
N ALA A 41 -3.12 3.09 16.97
CA ALA A 41 -3.51 3.24 18.37
C ALA A 41 -2.47 4.08 19.12
N ASN A 42 -1.19 3.72 19.00
CA ASN A 42 -0.09 4.46 19.62
C ASN A 42 -0.07 5.93 19.20
N ALA A 43 -0.17 6.21 17.89
CA ALA A 43 -0.17 7.58 17.38
C ALA A 43 -1.36 8.40 17.90
N HIS A 44 -2.49 7.74 18.18
CA HIS A 44 -3.67 8.38 18.72
C HIS A 44 -3.56 8.63 20.23
N ASP A 45 -2.92 7.73 20.97
CA ASP A 45 -2.61 7.90 22.40
C ASP A 45 -1.61 9.04 22.59
N ASP A 46 -0.54 9.08 21.79
CA ASP A 46 0.43 10.19 21.80
C ASP A 46 -0.25 11.55 21.54
N ALA A 47 -1.23 11.60 20.62
CA ALA A 47 -1.97 12.82 20.33
C ALA A 47 -2.90 13.27 21.48
N ILE A 48 -3.28 12.36 22.39
CA ILE A 48 -4.08 12.68 23.57
C ILE A 48 -3.18 13.27 24.68
N GLU A 49 -1.98 12.73 24.86
CA GLU A 49 -1.03 13.20 25.88
C GLU A 49 -0.60 14.66 25.66
N ASP A 50 -0.50 15.10 24.40
CA ASP A 50 -0.13 16.47 24.00
C ASP A 50 -1.16 17.56 24.37
N ARG A 51 -2.27 17.24 25.03
CA ARG A 51 -3.30 18.23 25.41
C ARG A 51 -2.90 19.14 26.57
N VAL A 52 -1.69 18.98 27.12
CA VAL A 52 -1.17 19.84 28.19
C VAL A 52 -0.83 21.22 27.60
N PRO A 53 -1.39 22.33 28.11
CA PRO A 53 -1.07 23.66 27.60
C PRO A 53 0.41 23.99 27.76
N ALA A 54 1.06 24.40 26.68
CA ALA A 54 2.44 24.88 26.72
C ALA A 54 2.56 26.20 27.54
N PRO A 55 3.64 26.36 28.33
CA PRO A 55 3.77 27.46 29.29
C PRO A 55 4.16 28.81 28.66
N ASP A 56 4.80 28.83 27.49
CA ASP A 56 5.15 30.06 26.75
C ASP A 56 4.87 29.97 25.23
N ASP A 57 5.08 31.07 24.51
CA ASP A 57 4.77 31.15 23.06
C ASP A 57 5.72 30.34 22.17
N VAL A 58 6.96 30.08 22.62
CA VAL A 58 7.91 29.23 21.90
C VAL A 58 7.46 27.78 22.03
N ASP A 59 7.19 27.34 23.26
CA ASP A 59 6.70 26.00 23.57
C ASP A 59 5.35 25.73 22.88
N ARG A 60 4.47 26.74 22.79
CA ARG A 60 3.20 26.64 22.04
C ARG A 60 3.41 26.46 20.54
N SER A 61 4.47 27.05 19.98
CA SER A 61 4.79 26.92 18.56
C SER A 61 5.31 25.52 18.26
N ASP A 62 6.22 25.02 19.10
CA ASP A 62 6.78 23.67 18.99
C ASP A 62 5.69 22.59 19.14
N GLN A 63 4.83 22.73 20.16
CA GLN A 63 3.69 21.84 20.37
C GLN A 63 2.76 21.78 19.13
N ARG A 64 2.50 22.91 18.46
CA ARG A 64 1.68 22.93 17.25
C ARG A 64 2.33 22.18 16.09
N MET A 65 3.64 22.34 15.92
CA MET A 65 4.40 21.64 14.89
C MET A 65 4.39 20.13 15.12
N GLU A 66 4.53 19.71 16.38
CA GLU A 66 4.42 18.29 16.75
C GLU A 66 3.03 17.73 16.47
N MET A 67 1.97 18.44 16.88
CA MET A 67 0.58 18.04 16.60
C MET A 67 0.33 17.89 15.09
N GLU A 68 0.82 18.83 14.27
CA GLU A 68 0.69 18.76 12.81
C GLU A 68 1.44 17.54 12.24
N SER A 69 2.66 17.28 12.72
CA SER A 69 3.45 16.12 12.33
C SER A 69 2.73 14.81 12.65
N ARG A 70 2.16 14.69 13.86
CA ARG A 70 1.40 13.52 14.30
C ARG A 70 0.12 13.32 13.49
N ALA A 71 -0.63 14.40 13.21
CA ALA A 71 -1.81 14.33 12.35
C ALA A 71 -1.47 13.74 10.97
N ARG A 72 -0.37 14.18 10.34
CA ARG A 72 0.10 13.63 9.05
C ARG A 72 0.48 12.15 9.16
N THR A 73 1.05 11.71 10.28
CA THR A 73 1.35 10.29 10.54
C THR A 73 0.06 9.46 10.64
N ILE A 74 -0.93 9.92 11.41
CA ILE A 74 -2.25 9.28 11.53
C ILE A 74 -2.94 9.16 10.16
N GLU A 75 -2.88 10.21 9.33
CA GLU A 75 -3.44 10.20 7.97
C GLU A 75 -2.78 9.13 7.09
N ARG A 76 -1.44 9.04 7.11
CA ARG A 76 -0.70 8.03 6.34
C ARG A 76 -1.03 6.61 6.78
N LEU A 77 -1.06 6.36 8.08
CA LEU A 77 -1.41 5.06 8.63
C LEU A 77 -2.87 4.68 8.33
N SER A 78 -3.79 5.64 8.43
CA SER A 78 -5.19 5.45 8.07
C SER A 78 -5.36 5.12 6.59
N TYR A 79 -4.58 5.77 5.72
CA TYR A 79 -4.53 5.43 4.30
C TYR A 79 -3.98 4.02 4.09
N LEU A 80 -2.86 3.66 4.71
CA LEU A 80 -2.26 2.33 4.62
C LEU A 80 -3.25 1.24 5.08
N LYS A 81 -3.98 1.46 6.17
CA LYS A 81 -5.03 0.55 6.64
C LYS A 81 -6.09 0.32 5.56
N ARG A 82 -6.57 1.38 4.90
CA ARG A 82 -7.56 1.28 3.82
C ARG A 82 -7.02 0.49 2.63
N GLU A 83 -5.74 0.67 2.31
CA GLU A 83 -5.06 -0.10 1.25
C GLU A 83 -5.00 -1.60 1.59
N ILE A 84 -4.65 -1.94 2.84
CA ILE A 84 -4.61 -3.33 3.33
C ILE A 84 -6.01 -3.95 3.32
N ASP A 85 -7.01 -3.25 3.84
CA ASP A 85 -8.40 -3.72 3.85
C ASP A 85 -8.92 -3.94 2.41
N SER A 86 -8.55 -3.07 1.47
CA SER A 86 -8.91 -3.22 0.05
C SER A 86 -8.24 -4.45 -0.57
N ALA A 87 -6.96 -4.70 -0.28
CA ALA A 87 -6.27 -5.89 -0.77
C ALA A 87 -6.87 -7.19 -0.21
N LEU A 88 -7.25 -7.21 1.06
CA LEU A 88 -7.95 -8.34 1.68
C LEU A 88 -9.31 -8.59 1.02
N ARG A 89 -10.10 -7.54 0.76
CA ARG A 89 -11.38 -7.66 0.05
C ARG A 89 -11.19 -8.25 -1.35
N ARG A 90 -10.17 -7.81 -2.09
CA ARG A 90 -9.84 -8.37 -3.41
C ARG A 90 -9.48 -9.84 -3.36
N ILE A 91 -8.91 -10.35 -2.27
CA ILE A 91 -8.67 -11.79 -2.09
C ILE A 91 -10.01 -12.53 -1.96
N GLU A 92 -10.97 -11.95 -1.24
CA GLU A 92 -12.31 -12.53 -1.05
C GLU A 92 -13.13 -12.52 -2.35
N GLU A 93 -12.97 -11.46 -3.16
CA GLU A 93 -13.62 -11.29 -4.46
C GLU A 93 -12.93 -12.09 -5.60
N GLY A 94 -11.75 -12.65 -5.35
CA GLY A 94 -10.97 -13.39 -6.36
C GLY A 94 -10.22 -12.50 -7.37
N GLU A 95 -10.12 -11.20 -7.11
CA GLU A 95 -9.45 -10.21 -7.97
C GLU A 95 -8.01 -9.89 -7.54
N PHE A 96 -7.54 -10.50 -6.45
CA PHE A 96 -6.18 -10.31 -5.98
C PHE A 96 -5.15 -10.89 -6.96
N GLY A 97 -4.07 -10.15 -7.17
CA GLY A 97 -3.03 -10.52 -8.12
C GLY A 97 -3.22 -9.94 -9.52
N TYR A 98 -4.39 -9.42 -9.86
CA TYR A 98 -4.64 -8.83 -11.17
C TYR A 98 -4.56 -7.31 -11.15
N CYS A 99 -4.16 -6.72 -12.27
CA CYS A 99 -4.06 -5.28 -12.46
C CYS A 99 -5.44 -4.63 -12.48
N GLU A 100 -5.68 -3.63 -11.64
CA GLU A 100 -6.98 -2.95 -11.60
C GLU A 100 -7.32 -2.17 -12.88
N GLU A 101 -6.32 -1.85 -13.72
CA GLU A 101 -6.52 -1.06 -14.94
C GLU A 101 -6.55 -1.92 -16.21
N SER A 102 -5.67 -2.91 -16.32
CA SER A 102 -5.56 -3.75 -17.52
C SER A 102 -6.12 -5.15 -17.36
N GLY A 103 -6.35 -5.62 -16.13
CA GLY A 103 -6.73 -7.00 -15.84
C GLY A 103 -5.58 -8.01 -15.93
N ASP A 104 -4.38 -7.59 -16.32
CA ASP A 104 -3.22 -8.49 -16.46
C ASP A 104 -2.71 -9.00 -15.10
N GLU A 105 -2.09 -10.18 -15.11
CA GLU A 105 -1.42 -10.74 -13.94
C GLU A 105 -0.26 -9.84 -13.45
N ILE A 106 -0.28 -9.52 -12.16
CA ILE A 106 0.83 -8.88 -11.46
C ILE A 106 1.83 -9.99 -11.09
N GLY A 107 3.09 -9.82 -11.49
CA GLY A 107 4.11 -10.84 -11.24
C GLY A 107 4.23 -11.23 -9.76
N LEU A 108 4.28 -12.53 -9.46
CA LEU A 108 4.45 -13.04 -8.09
C LEU A 108 5.64 -12.42 -7.33
N PRO A 109 6.83 -12.20 -7.93
CA PRO A 109 7.94 -11.54 -7.23
C PRO A 109 7.59 -10.13 -6.76
N ARG A 110 6.76 -9.40 -7.53
CA ARG A 110 6.29 -8.05 -7.17
C ARG A 110 5.32 -8.11 -5.99
N LEU A 111 4.37 -9.05 -6.00
CA LEU A 111 3.41 -9.23 -4.91
C LEU A 111 4.08 -9.72 -3.62
N ARG A 112 5.10 -10.57 -3.72
CA ARG A 112 5.91 -10.99 -2.56
C ARG A 112 6.71 -9.84 -1.96
N ALA A 113 7.24 -8.94 -2.80
CA ALA A 113 7.94 -7.75 -2.34
C ALA A 113 6.99 -6.67 -1.79
N ASN A 114 5.82 -6.50 -2.42
CA ASN A 114 4.78 -5.59 -2.02
C ASN A 114 3.39 -6.19 -2.30
N PRO A 115 2.72 -6.76 -1.28
CA PRO A 115 1.41 -7.39 -1.44
C PRO A 115 0.27 -6.38 -1.67
N LEU A 116 0.53 -5.08 -1.53
CA LEU A 116 -0.42 -4.01 -1.83
C LEU A 116 -0.32 -3.50 -3.28
N ALA A 117 0.52 -4.12 -4.12
CA ALA A 117 0.64 -3.72 -5.52
C ALA A 117 -0.68 -3.92 -6.28
N ARG A 118 -1.25 -2.83 -6.79
CA ARG A 118 -2.52 -2.82 -7.56
C ARG A 118 -2.35 -2.89 -9.08
N TYR A 119 -1.15 -2.57 -9.55
CA TYR A 119 -0.85 -2.43 -10.97
C TYR A 119 0.39 -3.22 -11.38
N THR A 120 0.40 -3.63 -12.65
CA THR A 120 1.62 -4.11 -13.31
C THR A 120 2.66 -3.00 -13.38
N ILE A 121 3.92 -3.38 -13.64
CA ILE A 121 5.03 -2.43 -13.77
C ILE A 121 4.75 -1.45 -14.92
N GLU A 122 4.26 -1.95 -16.05
CA GLU A 122 3.97 -1.13 -17.23
C GLU A 122 2.90 -0.07 -16.96
N VAL A 123 1.79 -0.47 -16.32
CA VAL A 123 0.72 0.46 -15.92
C VAL A 123 1.23 1.45 -14.88
N GLN A 124 1.99 0.99 -13.89
CA GLN A 124 2.58 1.86 -12.88
C GLN A 124 3.49 2.93 -13.50
N SER A 125 4.41 2.53 -14.39
CA SER A 125 5.31 3.44 -15.10
C SER A 125 4.55 4.46 -15.96
N ARG A 126 3.46 4.04 -16.63
CA ARG A 126 2.59 4.94 -17.38
C ARG A 126 1.94 5.98 -16.48
N ARG A 127 1.39 5.57 -15.33
CA ARG A 127 0.74 6.48 -14.38
C ARG A 127 1.71 7.48 -13.78
N GLU A 128 2.93 7.07 -13.46
CA GLU A 128 3.98 7.96 -12.95
C GLU A 128 4.41 8.98 -14.00
N HIS A 129 4.56 8.56 -15.27
CA HIS A 129 4.86 9.47 -16.36
C HIS A 129 3.75 10.51 -16.57
N MET A 130 2.49 10.06 -16.60
CA MET A 130 1.34 10.95 -16.72
C MET A 130 1.17 11.89 -15.52
N GLY A 131 1.43 11.40 -14.31
CA GLY A 131 1.40 12.20 -13.09
C GLY A 131 2.44 13.30 -13.10
N ARG A 132 3.67 12.99 -13.56
CA ARG A 132 4.74 13.99 -13.73
C ARG A 132 4.35 15.08 -14.74
N LEU A 133 3.78 14.70 -15.88
CA LEU A 133 3.33 15.68 -16.88
C LEU A 133 2.26 16.63 -16.33
N LYS A 134 1.33 16.12 -15.51
CA LYS A 134 0.28 16.93 -14.87
C LYS A 134 0.79 17.85 -13.75
N ALA A 135 1.90 17.52 -13.10
CA ALA A 135 2.48 18.34 -12.03
C ALA A 135 3.33 19.52 -12.57
N VAL A 136 3.66 19.50 -13.86
CA VAL A 136 4.48 20.53 -14.54
C VAL A 136 3.62 21.52 -15.34
N ALA A 137 2.33 21.22 -15.52
CA ALA A 137 1.34 22.06 -16.19
C ALA A 137 0.49 22.82 -15.17
#